data_AF-C4GEF1-F1
#
_entry.id   AF-C4GEF1-F1
#
_cell.length_a   1.000
_cell.length_b   1.000
_cell.length_c   1.000
_cell.angle_alpha   90.00
_cell.angle_beta   90.00
_cell.angle_gamma   90.00
#
_symmetry.space_group_name_H-M   'P 1'
#
loop_
_entity.id
_entity.type
_entity.pdbx_description
1 polymer ?
#
loop_
_entity_poly.entity_id
_entity_poly.type
_entity_poly.pdbx_seq_one_letter_code
_entity_poly.pdbx_strand_id
1 'polypeptide(L)'
;MCFDNLNKEKIMKTKIALSAIALAIAASSAIAADTSIFTWKQRSGATAFADTPPGLKMGRASTINVRTRTVTPPPVVKKDDPNMSTADKQAALNKEIEEENRRKEEANKKQMEEAKKENCKAAQMNKETVTKANAKNKDALIPKYDADIAKYCN
;
A
#
# COMPACT_ATOMS: atom_id res chain seq x y z
N MET A 1 46.68 18.44 -22.74
CA MET A 1 45.81 18.10 -21.59
C MET A 1 44.31 18.29 -21.85
N CYS A 2 43.82 18.22 -23.11
CA CYS A 2 42.39 18.41 -23.43
C CYS A 2 41.65 17.14 -23.90
N PHE A 3 42.38 16.05 -24.20
CA PHE A 3 41.78 14.81 -24.69
C PHE A 3 41.31 13.87 -23.57
N ASP A 4 41.92 13.92 -22.38
CA ASP A 4 41.60 13.00 -21.27
C ASP A 4 40.27 13.32 -20.56
N ASN A 5 39.80 14.55 -20.63
CA ASN A 5 38.58 14.99 -19.93
C ASN A 5 37.29 14.53 -20.63
N LEU A 6 37.26 14.54 -21.97
CA LEU A 6 36.08 14.11 -22.74
C LEU A 6 35.77 12.61 -22.55
N ASN A 7 36.79 11.78 -22.33
CA ASN A 7 36.60 10.33 -22.22
C ASN A 7 36.00 9.95 -20.86
N LYS A 8 36.38 10.66 -19.78
CA LYS A 8 35.83 10.44 -18.44
C LYS A 8 34.35 10.81 -18.34
N GLU A 9 33.94 11.88 -19.03
CA GLU A 9 32.55 12.34 -19.02
C GLU A 9 31.60 11.36 -19.74
N LYS A 10 32.04 10.76 -20.86
CA LYS A 10 31.29 9.72 -21.58
C LYS A 10 31.12 8.46 -20.72
N ILE A 11 32.20 7.98 -20.10
CA ILE A 11 32.18 6.76 -19.27
C ILE A 11 31.26 6.92 -18.06
N MET A 12 31.21 8.11 -17.44
CA MET A 12 30.34 8.37 -16.29
C MET A 12 28.85 8.37 -16.67
N LYS A 13 28.50 8.98 -17.82
CA LYS A 13 27.11 9.01 -18.32
C LYS A 13 26.59 7.61 -18.69
N THR A 14 27.43 6.75 -19.27
CA THR A 14 27.04 5.37 -19.62
C THR A 14 26.79 4.50 -18.39
N LYS A 15 27.57 4.68 -17.31
CA LYS A 15 27.39 3.94 -16.05
C LYS A 15 26.12 4.35 -15.30
N ILE A 16 25.77 5.64 -15.33
CA ILE A 16 24.52 6.16 -14.72
C ILE A 16 23.29 5.63 -15.47
N ALA A 17 23.34 5.58 -16.81
CA ALA A 17 22.24 5.05 -17.62
C ALA A 17 21.99 3.54 -17.38
N LEU A 18 23.06 2.74 -17.21
CA LEU A 18 22.95 1.30 -16.94
C LEU A 18 22.42 1.00 -15.52
N SER A 19 22.74 1.85 -14.53
CA SER A 19 22.26 1.73 -13.16
C SER A 19 20.74 1.98 -13.01
N ALA A 20 20.14 2.79 -13.89
CA ALA A 20 18.72 3.12 -13.81
C ALA A 20 17.80 1.98 -14.30
N ILE A 21 18.31 1.11 -15.18
CA ILE A 21 17.52 0.02 -15.78
C ILE A 21 17.43 -1.19 -14.81
N ALA A 22 18.45 -1.43 -14.00
CA ALA A 22 18.48 -2.55 -13.07
C ALA A 22 17.49 -2.42 -11.89
N LEU A 23 17.12 -1.20 -11.49
CA LEU A 23 16.17 -0.98 -10.39
C LEU A 23 14.70 -1.16 -10.79
N ALA A 24 14.37 -1.16 -12.09
CA ALA A 24 12.99 -1.26 -12.56
C ALA A 24 12.45 -2.71 -12.56
N ILE A 25 13.33 -3.71 -12.52
CA ILE A 25 12.95 -5.13 -12.67
C ILE A 25 12.58 -5.79 -11.33
N ALA A 26 12.92 -5.17 -10.19
CA ALA A 26 12.67 -5.74 -8.87
C ALA A 26 11.25 -5.50 -8.31
N ALA A 27 10.38 -4.77 -9.04
CA ALA A 27 9.05 -4.39 -8.58
C ALA A 27 7.91 -5.29 -9.08
N SER A 28 8.20 -6.40 -9.78
CA SER A 28 7.20 -7.44 -10.03
C SER A 28 7.07 -8.32 -8.78
N SER A 29 6.43 -7.79 -7.75
CA SER A 29 5.87 -8.61 -6.66
C SER A 29 4.99 -9.67 -7.31
N ALA A 30 5.29 -10.94 -7.05
CA ALA A 30 4.45 -12.06 -7.44
C ALA A 30 3.03 -11.78 -6.94
N ILE A 31 2.13 -11.48 -7.87
CA ILE A 31 0.70 -11.59 -7.62
C ILE A 31 0.51 -13.09 -7.44
N ALA A 32 0.44 -13.55 -6.19
CA ALA A 32 -0.04 -14.89 -5.93
C ALA A 32 -1.37 -15.00 -6.68
N ALA A 33 -1.43 -15.92 -7.65
CA ALA A 33 -2.67 -16.21 -8.34
C ALA A 33 -3.59 -16.85 -7.30
N ASP A 34 -4.35 -16.02 -6.58
CA ASP A 34 -5.40 -16.48 -5.70
C ASP A 34 -6.33 -17.34 -6.55
N THR A 35 -6.44 -18.62 -6.19
CA THR A 35 -7.35 -19.59 -6.84
C THR A 35 -8.77 -19.19 -6.50
N SER A 36 -9.27 -18.21 -7.23
CA SER A 36 -10.51 -17.52 -6.96
C SER A 36 -11.53 -18.01 -7.99
N ILE A 37 -12.63 -18.60 -7.50
CA ILE A 37 -13.64 -19.26 -8.33
C ILE A 37 -14.75 -18.26 -8.62
N PHE A 38 -15.13 -18.11 -9.89
CA PHE A 38 -16.26 -17.27 -10.26
C PHE A 38 -17.58 -17.92 -9.85
N THR A 39 -18.48 -17.13 -9.29
CA THR A 39 -19.81 -17.58 -8.89
C THR A 39 -20.90 -16.59 -9.32
N TRP A 40 -22.03 -17.13 -9.80
CA TRP A 40 -23.20 -16.34 -10.18
C TRP A 40 -24.49 -17.15 -10.04
N LYS A 41 -25.63 -16.45 -9.99
CA LYS A 41 -26.95 -17.07 -10.04
C LYS A 41 -27.36 -17.36 -11.47
N GLN A 42 -27.73 -18.61 -11.75
CA GLN A 42 -28.32 -19.01 -13.03
C GLN A 42 -29.80 -18.63 -13.09
N ARG A 43 -30.37 -18.63 -14.30
CA ARG A 43 -31.80 -18.35 -14.53
C ARG A 43 -32.72 -19.33 -13.78
N SER A 44 -32.25 -20.54 -13.51
CA SER A 44 -32.93 -21.56 -12.70
C SER A 44 -32.93 -21.28 -11.20
N GLY A 45 -32.22 -20.25 -10.72
CA GLY A 45 -32.02 -19.96 -9.29
C GLY A 45 -30.84 -20.69 -8.64
N ALA A 46 -30.26 -21.68 -9.32
CA ALA A 46 -29.06 -22.38 -8.88
C ALA A 46 -27.82 -21.46 -8.88
N THR A 47 -26.87 -21.75 -8.00
CA THR A 47 -25.56 -21.07 -7.98
C THR A 47 -24.57 -21.85 -8.83
N ALA A 48 -23.99 -21.21 -9.84
CA ALA A 48 -22.93 -21.77 -10.66
C ALA A 48 -21.55 -21.39 -10.09
N PHE A 49 -20.57 -22.27 -10.33
CA PHE A 49 -19.16 -22.09 -9.98
C PHE A 49 -18.30 -22.48 -11.17
N ALA A 50 -17.32 -21.67 -11.54
CA ALA A 50 -16.40 -21.97 -12.63
C ALA A 50 -15.06 -21.23 -12.50
N ASP A 51 -14.01 -21.77 -13.11
CA ASP A 51 -12.69 -21.13 -13.17
C ASP A 51 -12.67 -19.92 -14.12
N THR A 52 -13.67 -19.80 -14.99
CA THR A 52 -13.85 -18.68 -15.90
C THR A 52 -15.23 -18.04 -15.73
N PRO A 53 -15.35 -16.71 -15.90
CA PRO A 53 -16.64 -16.03 -15.76
C PRO A 53 -17.59 -16.38 -16.91
N PRO A 54 -18.91 -16.21 -16.71
CA PRO A 54 -19.91 -16.51 -17.73
C PRO A 54 -19.66 -15.71 -19.01
N GLY A 55 -19.48 -16.42 -20.12
CA GLY A 55 -19.19 -15.83 -21.43
C GLY A 55 -17.86 -15.05 -21.49
N LEU A 56 -16.89 -15.37 -20.63
CA LEU A 56 -15.59 -14.70 -20.52
C LEU A 56 -15.69 -13.19 -20.23
N LYS A 57 -16.81 -12.75 -19.65
CA LYS A 57 -17.04 -11.33 -19.31
C LYS A 57 -16.71 -11.08 -17.84
N MET A 58 -15.58 -10.40 -17.63
CA MET A 58 -15.16 -9.94 -16.31
C MET A 58 -16.17 -8.95 -15.71
N GLY A 59 -16.23 -8.88 -14.37
CA GLY A 59 -17.05 -7.91 -13.64
C GLY A 59 -18.56 -8.19 -13.61
N ARG A 60 -19.03 -9.35 -14.09
CA ARG A 60 -20.45 -9.76 -14.03
C ARG A 60 -20.74 -10.86 -13.01
N ALA A 61 -19.71 -11.58 -12.58
CA ALA A 61 -19.81 -12.64 -11.58
C ALA A 61 -19.06 -12.22 -10.32
N SER A 62 -19.54 -12.68 -9.18
CA SER A 62 -18.78 -12.60 -7.93
C SER A 62 -17.61 -13.57 -8.00
N THR A 63 -16.61 -13.35 -7.16
CA THR A 63 -15.47 -14.26 -7.02
C THR A 63 -15.41 -14.76 -5.59
N ILE A 64 -15.19 -16.06 -5.41
CA ILE A 64 -15.02 -16.68 -4.09
C ILE A 64 -13.58 -17.11 -3.93
N ASN A 65 -12.96 -16.68 -2.82
CA ASN A 65 -11.75 -17.30 -2.33
C ASN A 65 -12.16 -18.46 -1.40
N VAL A 66 -11.92 -19.69 -1.85
CA VAL A 66 -12.34 -20.91 -1.12
C VAL A 66 -11.58 -21.05 0.20
N ARG A 67 -10.31 -20.62 0.23
CA ARG A 67 -9.45 -20.73 1.42
C ARG A 67 -9.92 -19.81 2.54
N THR A 68 -10.26 -18.57 2.21
CA THR A 68 -10.72 -17.57 3.18
C THR A 68 -12.24 -17.55 3.35
N ARG A 69 -12.98 -18.29 2.51
CA ARG A 69 -14.45 -18.28 2.42
C ARG A 69 -15.03 -16.89 2.21
N THR A 70 -14.29 -16.01 1.56
CA THR A 70 -14.72 -14.64 1.27
C THR A 70 -15.30 -14.53 -0.13
N VAL A 71 -16.42 -13.81 -0.26
CA VAL A 71 -17.08 -13.51 -1.54
C VAL A 71 -16.79 -12.05 -1.89
N THR A 72 -16.17 -11.82 -3.04
CA THR A 72 -16.01 -10.49 -3.62
C THR A 72 -17.12 -10.27 -4.66
N PRO A 73 -18.07 -9.35 -4.43
CA PRO A 73 -19.11 -9.04 -5.40
C PRO A 73 -18.52 -8.39 -6.67
N PRO A 74 -19.23 -8.46 -7.81
CA PRO A 74 -18.83 -7.71 -8.99
C PRO A 74 -18.80 -6.20 -8.70
N PRO A 75 -17.92 -5.43 -9.35
CA PRO A 75 -17.84 -4.00 -9.16
C PRO A 75 -19.19 -3.36 -9.51
N VAL A 76 -19.75 -2.61 -8.56
CA VAL A 76 -20.94 -1.80 -8.80
C VAL A 76 -20.52 -0.61 -9.64
N VAL A 77 -20.82 -0.65 -10.94
CA VAL A 77 -20.71 0.54 -11.78
C VAL A 77 -21.79 1.50 -11.31
N LYS A 78 -21.40 2.58 -10.61
CA LYS A 78 -22.30 3.72 -10.35
C LYS A 78 -22.77 4.18 -11.73
N LYS A 79 -24.07 4.03 -12.01
CA LYS A 79 -24.66 4.57 -13.24
C LYS A 79 -24.69 6.09 -13.06
N ASP A 80 -23.91 6.80 -13.86
CA ASP A 80 -24.01 8.24 -13.93
C ASP A 80 -25.45 8.64 -14.29
N ASP A 81 -25.91 9.76 -13.75
CA ASP A 81 -27.14 10.39 -14.22
C ASP A 81 -26.99 10.69 -15.72
N PRO A 82 -27.88 10.16 -16.59
CA PRO A 82 -27.79 10.38 -18.03
C PRO A 82 -27.96 11.86 -18.43
N ASN A 83 -28.43 12.73 -17.54
CA ASN A 83 -28.63 14.16 -17.79
C ASN A 83 -27.49 15.06 -17.28
N MET A 84 -26.47 14.54 -16.60
CA MET A 84 -25.34 15.36 -16.16
C MET A 84 -24.38 15.65 -17.32
N SER A 85 -24.03 16.92 -17.50
CA SER A 85 -22.98 17.34 -18.43
C SER A 85 -21.63 16.71 -18.05
N THR A 86 -20.75 16.49 -19.03
CA THR A 86 -19.38 16.01 -18.80
C THR A 86 -18.61 16.94 -17.84
N ALA A 87 -18.88 18.25 -17.90
CA ALA A 87 -18.31 19.23 -16.98
C ALA A 87 -18.79 19.02 -15.54
N ASP A 88 -20.08 18.78 -15.34
CA ASP A 88 -20.67 18.56 -14.01
C ASP A 88 -20.16 17.26 -13.38
N LYS A 89 -19.96 16.21 -14.21
CA LYS A 89 -19.33 14.95 -13.77
C LYS A 89 -17.91 15.16 -13.29
N GLN A 90 -17.11 15.93 -14.03
CA GLN A 90 -15.73 16.22 -13.63
C GLN A 90 -15.67 17.06 -12.36
N ALA A 91 -16.55 18.05 -12.21
CA ALA A 91 -16.62 18.87 -11.00
C ALA A 91 -17.03 18.04 -9.77
N ALA A 92 -18.00 17.13 -9.91
CA ALA A 92 -18.41 16.23 -8.84
C ALA A 92 -17.29 15.27 -8.44
N LEU A 93 -16.58 14.67 -9.40
CA LEU A 93 -15.42 13.81 -9.15
C LEU A 93 -14.28 14.55 -8.46
N ASN A 94 -13.95 15.76 -8.92
CA ASN A 94 -12.92 16.58 -8.29
C ASN A 94 -13.25 16.88 -6.82
N LYS A 95 -14.53 17.16 -6.53
CA LYS A 95 -14.99 17.40 -5.16
C LYS A 95 -14.92 16.14 -4.29
N GLU A 96 -15.28 14.97 -4.82
CA GLU A 96 -15.16 13.68 -4.11
C GLU A 96 -13.69 13.36 -3.80
N ILE A 97 -12.78 13.58 -4.75
CA ILE A 97 -11.33 13.40 -4.58
C ILE A 97 -10.77 14.35 -3.53
N GLU A 98 -11.14 15.63 -3.57
CA GLU A 98 -10.68 16.63 -2.60
C GLU A 98 -11.14 16.27 -1.17
N GLU A 99 -12.39 15.86 -1.01
CA GLU A 99 -12.91 15.45 0.29
C GLU A 99 -12.23 14.16 0.79
N GLU A 100 -12.01 13.18 -0.09
CA GLU A 100 -11.30 11.94 0.26
C GLU A 100 -9.85 12.22 0.66
N ASN A 101 -9.15 13.08 -0.09
CA ASN A 101 -7.78 13.49 0.23
C ASN A 101 -7.72 14.19 1.59
N ARG A 102 -8.65 15.12 1.87
CA ARG A 102 -8.75 15.77 3.18
C ARG A 102 -8.95 14.77 4.31
N ARG A 103 -9.86 13.80 4.14
CA ARG A 103 -10.09 12.73 5.14
C ARG A 103 -8.85 11.86 5.36
N LYS A 104 -8.13 11.52 4.29
CA LYS A 104 -6.88 10.74 4.37
C LYS A 104 -5.77 11.52 5.08
N GLU A 105 -5.61 12.80 4.78
CA GLU A 105 -4.62 13.65 5.44
C GLU A 105 -4.89 13.76 6.94
N GLU A 106 -6.15 14.00 7.33
CA GLU A 106 -6.55 14.05 8.74
C GLU A 106 -6.33 12.70 9.45
N ALA A 107 -6.71 11.59 8.82
CA ALA A 107 -6.50 10.25 9.37
C ALA A 107 -5.02 9.91 9.51
N ASN A 108 -4.20 10.21 8.50
CA ASN A 108 -2.76 10.00 8.53
C ASN A 108 -2.10 10.86 9.62
N LYS A 109 -2.52 12.12 9.76
CA LYS A 109 -2.00 12.99 10.82
C LYS A 109 -2.31 12.44 12.21
N LYS A 110 -3.55 11.99 12.44
CA LYS A 110 -3.95 11.37 13.71
C LYS A 110 -3.16 10.08 13.99
N GLN A 111 -3.06 9.20 13.01
CA GLN A 111 -2.31 7.94 13.15
C GLN A 111 -0.82 8.18 13.43
N MET A 112 -0.20 9.17 12.76
CA MET A 112 1.20 9.52 13.04
C MET A 112 1.38 10.10 14.45
N GLU A 113 0.45 10.91 14.92
CA GLU A 113 0.51 11.47 16.28
C GLU A 113 0.32 10.38 17.34
N GLU A 114 -0.65 9.49 17.15
CA GLU A 114 -0.89 8.33 18.03
C GLU A 114 0.31 7.38 18.03
N ALA A 115 0.83 7.03 16.85
CA ALA A 115 2.02 6.19 16.73
C ALA A 115 3.24 6.83 17.42
N LYS A 116 3.42 8.16 17.30
CA LYS A 116 4.50 8.87 18.00
C LYS A 116 4.35 8.75 19.52
N LYS A 117 3.14 8.96 20.05
CA LYS A 117 2.84 8.82 21.50
C LYS A 117 3.08 7.41 22.00
N GLU A 118 2.56 6.41 21.29
CA GLU A 118 2.72 5.00 21.66
C GLU A 118 4.19 4.56 21.59
N ASN A 119 4.93 4.98 20.56
CA ASN A 119 6.37 4.68 20.46
C ASN A 119 7.18 5.34 21.59
N CYS A 120 6.85 6.59 21.96
CA CYS A 120 7.48 7.24 23.11
C CYS A 120 7.23 6.46 24.40
N LYS A 121 5.97 6.11 24.68
CA LYS A 121 5.59 5.35 25.88
C LYS A 121 6.25 3.98 25.93
N ALA A 122 6.28 3.27 24.80
CA ALA A 122 6.95 1.98 24.68
C ALA A 122 8.45 2.09 24.95
N ALA A 123 9.13 3.10 24.39
CA ALA A 123 10.56 3.31 24.62
C ALA A 123 10.88 3.58 26.09
N GLN A 124 10.07 4.40 26.77
CA GLN A 124 10.19 4.64 28.21
C GLN A 124 9.99 3.36 29.04
N MET A 125 8.91 2.61 28.78
CA MET A 125 8.63 1.34 29.50
C MET A 125 9.70 0.28 29.25
N ASN A 126 10.24 0.20 28.04
CA ASN A 126 11.31 -0.73 27.68
C ASN A 126 12.59 -0.41 28.45
N LYS A 127 12.99 0.87 28.50
CA LYS A 127 14.14 1.33 29.29
C LYS A 127 13.95 1.01 30.77
N GLU A 128 12.78 1.33 31.32
CA GLU A 128 12.45 1.08 32.72
C GLU A 128 12.54 -0.42 33.05
N THR A 129 11.95 -1.26 32.20
CA THR A 129 11.92 -2.72 32.38
C THR A 129 13.33 -3.31 32.34
N VAL A 130 14.15 -2.95 31.36
CA VAL A 130 15.53 -3.43 31.24
C VAL A 130 16.40 -2.97 32.41
N THR A 131 16.18 -1.75 32.90
CA THR A 131 16.89 -1.21 34.06
C THR A 131 16.49 -1.93 35.34
N LYS A 132 15.17 -2.09 35.60
CA LYS A 132 14.64 -2.76 36.81
C LYS A 132 14.96 -4.25 36.85
N ALA A 133 14.85 -4.94 35.72
CA ALA A 133 15.16 -6.37 35.62
C ALA A 133 16.67 -6.66 35.59
N ASN A 134 17.52 -5.63 35.57
CA ASN A 134 18.98 -5.74 35.43
C ASN A 134 19.38 -6.72 34.32
N ALA A 135 18.81 -6.52 33.12
CA ALA A 135 19.01 -7.44 32.01
C ALA A 135 20.51 -7.58 31.68
N LYS A 136 20.94 -8.80 31.32
CA LYS A 136 22.36 -9.10 31.02
C LYS A 136 22.95 -8.24 29.91
N ASN A 137 22.12 -7.76 28.99
CA ASN A 137 22.48 -6.94 27.85
C ASN A 137 22.03 -5.47 28.01
N LYS A 138 21.77 -4.99 29.23
CA LYS A 138 21.28 -3.62 29.46
C LYS A 138 22.18 -2.55 28.87
N ASP A 139 23.50 -2.75 28.90
CA ASP A 139 24.48 -1.76 28.43
C ASP A 139 24.37 -1.54 26.91
N ALA A 140 23.88 -2.54 26.16
CA ALA A 140 23.59 -2.42 24.74
C ALA A 140 22.16 -1.93 24.43
N LEU A 141 21.22 -2.17 25.35
CA LEU A 141 19.80 -1.85 25.16
C LEU A 141 19.42 -0.44 25.61
N ILE A 142 19.97 0.04 26.72
CA ILE A 142 19.68 1.38 27.27
C ILE A 142 19.96 2.48 26.24
N PRO A 143 21.12 2.51 25.54
CA PRO A 143 21.39 3.54 24.53
C PRO A 143 20.40 3.53 23.36
N LYS A 144 19.87 2.35 22.99
CA LYS A 144 18.86 2.23 21.93
C LYS A 144 17.54 2.87 22.36
N TYR A 145 17.08 2.55 23.57
CA TYR A 145 15.84 3.14 24.09
C TYR A 145 15.99 4.63 24.37
N ASP A 146 17.17 5.11 24.76
CA ASP A 146 17.44 6.54 24.88
C ASP A 146 17.35 7.26 23.53
N ALA A 147 17.84 6.65 22.46
CA ALA A 147 17.67 7.18 21.10
C ALA A 147 16.19 7.18 20.66
N ASP A 148 15.44 6.12 20.97
CA ASP A 148 14.01 6.06 20.68
C ASP A 148 13.20 7.10 21.47
N ILE A 149 13.52 7.31 22.75
CA ILE A 149 12.94 8.38 23.57
C ILE A 149 13.24 9.74 22.95
N ALA A 150 14.50 10.00 22.57
CA ALA A 150 14.88 11.27 21.94
C ALA A 150 14.15 11.50 20.61
N LYS A 151 13.86 10.43 19.86
CA LYS A 151 13.20 10.47 18.56
C LYS A 151 11.68 10.65 18.65
N TYR A 152 11.02 9.97 19.59
CA TYR A 152 9.56 9.89 19.63
C TYR A 152 8.93 10.77 20.73
N CYS A 153 9.66 11.12 21.79
CA CYS A 153 9.13 11.89 22.92
C CYS A 153 9.31 13.42 22.81
N ASN A 154 10.02 13.91 21.78
CA ASN A 154 10.23 15.33 21.50
C ASN A 154 9.43 15.76 20.27
#